data_AF-A0A653PCB2-F1
#
_entry.id   AF-A0A653PCB2-F1
#
_cell.length_a   1.000
_cell.length_b   1.000
_cell.length_c   1.000
_cell.angle_alpha   90.00
_cell.angle_beta   90.00
_cell.angle_gamma   90.00
#
_symmetry.space_group_name_H-M   'P 1'
#
loop_
_entity.id
_entity.type
_entity.pdbx_description
1 polymer ?
#
loop_
_entity_poly.entity_id
_entity_poly.type
_entity_poly.pdbx_seq_one_letter_code
_entity_poly.pdbx_strand_id
1 'polypeptide(L)'
;MKKILLGSMIIVSCLAFGQKVKLKDGSVLIDKVEVYKYDEDGVTTVSSLSNIELFVIKPSYYEVPNPMYGTAGCPAGNCARMLTNAIYTVKFLKNSKELYTDISIKDLIKNIYKAGIFDSEGSTDEKKIDLFIDKYSNEDVKLKLLK
;
A
#
# COMPACT_ATOMS: atom_id res chain seq x y z
N MET A 1 -24.99 -39.84 -17.89
CA MET A 1 -23.62 -39.29 -17.68
C MET A 1 -23.57 -37.79 -18.02
N LYS A 2 -24.17 -36.90 -17.20
CA LYS A 2 -24.20 -35.44 -17.46
C LYS A 2 -24.12 -34.55 -16.20
N LYS A 3 -23.75 -35.09 -15.03
CA LYS A 3 -23.75 -34.32 -13.76
C LYS A 3 -22.38 -34.09 -13.12
N ILE A 4 -21.29 -34.55 -13.75
CA ILE A 4 -19.94 -34.47 -13.18
C ILE A 4 -19.16 -33.23 -13.69
N LEU A 5 -19.63 -32.59 -14.77
CA LEU A 5 -18.91 -31.51 -15.44
C LEU A 5 -19.05 -30.12 -14.79
N LEU A 6 -20.01 -29.91 -13.89
CA LEU A 6 -20.17 -28.62 -13.20
C LEU A 6 -19.26 -28.47 -11.96
N GLY A 7 -18.77 -29.58 -11.40
CA GLY A 7 -17.93 -29.55 -10.19
C GLY A 7 -16.50 -29.07 -10.44
N SER A 8 -15.94 -29.29 -11.66
CA SER A 8 -14.55 -28.92 -11.95
C SER A 8 -14.33 -27.44 -12.28
N MET A 9 -15.40 -26.69 -12.62
CA MET A 9 -15.29 -25.25 -12.89
C MET A 9 -15.18 -24.39 -11.61
N ILE A 10 -15.51 -24.93 -10.44
CA ILE A 10 -15.49 -24.17 -9.16
C ILE A 10 -14.11 -24.23 -8.49
N ILE A 11 -13.23 -25.16 -8.86
CA ILE A 11 -11.92 -25.33 -8.19
C ILE A 11 -10.86 -24.40 -8.81
N VAL A 12 -11.02 -23.99 -10.07
CA VAL A 12 -10.06 -23.09 -10.74
C VAL A 12 -10.24 -21.62 -10.35
N SER A 13 -11.41 -21.23 -9.80
CA SER A 13 -11.66 -19.85 -9.36
C SER A 13 -10.93 -19.46 -8.05
N CYS A 14 -10.34 -20.43 -7.34
CA CYS A 14 -9.61 -20.17 -6.10
C CYS A 14 -8.09 -20.01 -6.28
N LEU A 15 -7.56 -20.11 -7.51
CA LEU A 15 -6.18 -19.70 -7.83
C LEU A 15 -6.07 -18.19 -8.00
N ALA A 16 -6.82 -17.42 -7.22
CA ALA A 16 -6.53 -16.01 -6.96
C ALA A 16 -5.23 -15.95 -6.14
N PHE A 17 -4.10 -16.29 -6.77
CA PHE A 17 -2.77 -16.07 -6.22
C PHE A 17 -2.65 -14.56 -6.01
N GLY A 18 -2.88 -14.13 -4.76
CA GLY A 18 -2.66 -12.76 -4.38
C GLY A 18 -1.21 -12.42 -4.68
N GLN A 19 -0.99 -11.51 -5.63
CA GLN A 19 0.36 -11.17 -6.06
C GLN A 19 1.24 -10.86 -4.86
N LYS A 20 2.39 -11.54 -4.76
CA LYS A 20 3.28 -11.44 -3.59
C LYS A 20 4.21 -10.27 -3.79
N VAL A 21 4.04 -9.23 -2.98
CA VAL A 21 4.95 -8.07 -2.95
C VAL A 21 6.04 -8.30 -1.91
N LYS A 22 7.29 -8.12 -2.32
CA LYS A 22 8.46 -8.13 -1.44
C LYS A 22 9.26 -6.85 -1.69
N LEU A 23 9.67 -6.20 -0.61
CA LEU A 23 10.66 -5.14 -0.62
C LEU A 23 11.95 -5.80 -0.10
N LYS A 24 13.01 -5.81 -0.91
CA LYS A 24 14.29 -6.43 -0.55
C LYS A 24 15.42 -5.74 -1.30
N ASP A 25 16.50 -5.44 -0.59
CA ASP A 25 17.76 -4.95 -1.17
C ASP A 25 17.58 -3.70 -2.08
N GLY A 26 16.67 -2.79 -1.73
CA GLY A 26 16.36 -1.59 -2.54
C GLY A 26 15.45 -1.84 -3.76
N SER A 27 14.92 -3.06 -3.90
CA SER A 27 14.05 -3.46 -5.01
C SER A 27 12.65 -3.85 -4.54
N VAL A 28 11.66 -3.52 -5.36
CA VAL A 28 10.27 -3.98 -5.23
C VAL A 28 10.06 -5.14 -6.19
N LEU A 29 9.77 -6.32 -5.63
CA LEU A 29 9.48 -7.54 -6.36
C LEU A 29 7.98 -7.84 -6.28
N ILE A 30 7.29 -7.91 -7.41
CA ILE A 30 5.91 -8.37 -7.50
C ILE A 30 5.93 -9.70 -8.26
N ASP A 31 5.47 -10.77 -7.61
CA ASP A 31 5.51 -12.13 -8.16
C ASP A 31 6.92 -12.56 -8.61
N LYS A 32 7.93 -12.11 -7.85
CA LYS A 32 9.38 -12.32 -8.09
C LYS A 32 9.96 -11.56 -9.29
N VAL A 33 9.17 -10.73 -9.97
CA VAL A 33 9.65 -9.82 -11.01
C VAL A 33 9.97 -8.48 -10.36
N GLU A 34 11.15 -7.95 -10.62
CA GLU A 34 11.52 -6.62 -10.17
C GLU A 34 10.76 -5.58 -11.00
N VAL A 35 10.02 -4.70 -10.34
CA VAL A 35 9.15 -3.71 -11.00
C VAL A 35 9.54 -2.28 -10.68
N TYR A 36 10.10 -2.04 -9.50
CA TYR A 36 10.54 -0.73 -9.04
C TYR A 36 11.80 -0.86 -8.19
N LYS A 37 12.50 0.27 -8.06
CA LYS A 37 13.49 0.49 -7.02
C LYS A 37 12.86 1.31 -5.91
N TYR A 38 13.34 1.16 -4.68
CA TYR A 38 12.94 2.01 -3.58
C TYR A 38 14.14 2.37 -2.70
N ASP A 39 14.07 3.55 -2.12
CA ASP A 39 14.98 4.02 -1.07
C ASP A 39 14.16 4.45 0.15
N GLU A 40 14.67 4.20 1.35
CA GLU A 40 13.98 4.46 2.60
C GLU A 40 14.88 5.25 3.55
N ASP A 41 14.68 6.57 3.58
CA ASP A 41 15.35 7.50 4.50
C ASP A 41 14.31 8.38 5.22
N GLY A 42 13.57 7.78 6.16
CA GLY A 42 12.42 8.38 6.84
C GLY A 42 11.18 8.61 5.95
N VAL A 43 11.37 8.55 4.64
CA VAL A 43 10.37 8.60 3.58
C VAL A 43 10.74 7.52 2.57
N THR A 44 9.74 6.85 1.99
CA THR A 44 9.98 5.85 0.94
C THR A 44 9.86 6.50 -0.43
N THR A 45 10.96 6.65 -1.14
CA THR A 45 10.96 7.10 -2.54
C THR A 45 10.94 5.88 -3.45
N VAL A 46 9.97 5.81 -4.37
CA VAL A 46 9.85 4.71 -5.34
C VAL A 46 10.18 5.22 -6.73
N SER A 47 11.06 4.49 -7.42
CA SER A 47 11.60 4.84 -8.74
C SER A 47 11.38 3.70 -9.75
N SER A 48 11.36 4.05 -11.04
CA SER A 48 11.42 3.07 -12.12
C SER A 48 12.76 2.32 -12.12
N LEU A 49 12.85 1.24 -12.89
CA LEU A 49 14.11 0.49 -13.06
C LEU A 49 15.20 1.37 -13.72
N SER A 50 14.79 2.37 -14.50
CA SER A 50 15.65 3.39 -15.11
C SER A 50 16.01 4.56 -14.17
N ASN A 51 15.71 4.44 -12.87
CA ASN A 51 15.98 5.44 -11.83
C ASN A 51 15.23 6.77 -12.00
N ILE A 52 14.04 6.75 -12.60
CA ILE A 52 13.15 7.91 -12.61
C ILE A 52 12.27 7.84 -11.36
N GLU A 53 12.35 8.84 -10.49
CA GLU A 53 11.49 8.91 -9.31
C GLU A 53 10.02 9.07 -9.72
N LEU A 54 9.15 8.21 -9.18
CA LEU A 54 7.75 8.13 -9.59
C LEU A 54 6.83 8.74 -8.53
N PHE A 55 6.99 8.28 -7.29
CA PHE A 55 6.20 8.75 -6.15
C PHE A 55 6.94 8.56 -4.84
N VAL A 56 6.51 9.32 -3.86
CA VAL A 56 7.11 9.38 -2.53
C VAL A 56 6.05 9.06 -1.50
N ILE A 57 6.34 8.18 -0.54
CA ILE A 57 5.45 7.80 0.56
C ILE A 57 6.04 8.37 1.85
N LYS A 58 5.35 9.35 2.43
CA LYS A 58 5.70 9.95 3.71
C LYS A 58 4.82 9.37 4.82
N PRO A 59 5.40 8.66 5.81
CA PRO A 59 4.66 8.24 6.98
C PRO A 59 4.41 9.44 7.91
N SER A 60 3.27 9.41 8.59
CA SER A 60 2.90 10.29 9.69
C SER A 60 2.19 9.44 10.75
N TYR A 61 2.33 9.79 12.02
CA TYR A 61 1.90 8.94 13.10
C TYR A 61 0.98 9.68 14.06
N TYR A 62 -0.02 8.98 14.58
CA TYR A 62 -0.90 9.48 15.64
C TYR A 62 -1.15 8.40 16.68
N GLU A 63 -1.42 8.81 17.91
CA GLU A 63 -1.66 7.90 19.01
C GLU A 63 -3.16 7.77 19.31
N VAL A 64 -3.60 6.55 19.62
CA VAL A 64 -4.94 6.27 20.13
C VAL A 64 -4.88 5.45 21.41
N PRO A 65 -5.84 5.59 22.33
CA PRO A 65 -5.92 4.72 23.49
C PRO A 65 -5.97 3.24 23.07
N ASN A 66 -5.16 2.40 23.71
CA ASN A 66 -5.20 0.97 23.50
C ASN A 66 -6.46 0.38 24.17
N PRO A 67 -7.44 -0.16 23.42
CA PRO A 67 -8.68 -0.67 23.99
C PRO A 67 -8.47 -1.92 24.86
N MET A 68 -7.33 -2.61 24.72
CA MET A 68 -7.01 -3.81 25.50
C MET A 68 -6.21 -3.50 26.76
N TYR A 69 -5.79 -2.24 26.97
CA TYR A 69 -4.96 -1.89 28.13
C TYR A 69 -5.71 -2.11 29.45
N GLY A 70 -5.08 -2.87 30.36
CA GLY A 70 -5.67 -3.22 31.66
C GLY A 70 -6.65 -4.39 31.61
N THR A 71 -6.84 -5.03 30.45
CA THR A 71 -7.63 -6.27 30.32
C THR A 71 -6.78 -7.51 30.63
N ALA A 72 -7.41 -8.67 30.83
CA ALA A 72 -6.71 -9.93 31.08
C ALA A 72 -5.73 -10.32 29.96
N GLY A 73 -6.02 -9.92 28.70
CA GLY A 73 -5.12 -10.14 27.56
C GLY A 73 -4.00 -9.11 27.43
N CYS A 74 -4.06 -8.00 28.18
CA CYS A 74 -3.05 -6.94 28.18
C CYS A 74 -2.94 -6.25 29.57
N PRO A 75 -2.38 -6.93 30.58
CA PRO A 75 -2.28 -6.38 31.93
C PRO A 75 -1.42 -5.11 31.96
N ALA A 76 -1.80 -4.17 32.83
CA ALA A 76 -1.09 -2.90 33.00
C ALA A 76 0.37 -3.17 33.42
N GLY A 77 1.33 -2.67 32.65
CA GLY A 77 2.78 -2.90 32.84
C GLY A 77 3.44 -3.72 31.73
N ASN A 78 2.68 -4.54 30.99
CA ASN A 78 3.20 -5.35 29.87
C ASN A 78 2.69 -4.89 28.50
N CYS A 79 1.88 -3.84 28.45
CA CYS A 79 1.29 -3.32 27.24
C CYS A 79 1.36 -1.81 27.16
N ALA A 80 1.49 -1.28 25.96
CA ALA A 80 1.43 0.15 25.72
C ALA A 80 0.02 0.67 26.01
N ARG A 81 -0.05 1.81 26.72
CA ARG A 81 -1.31 2.52 27.00
C ARG A 81 -1.90 3.16 25.74
N MET A 82 -1.02 3.56 24.82
CA MET A 82 -1.36 4.15 23.52
C MET A 82 -0.89 3.20 22.41
N LEU A 83 -1.65 3.15 21.32
CA LEU A 83 -1.27 2.51 20.06
C LEU A 83 -0.87 3.60 19.07
N THR A 84 0.28 3.43 18.44
CA THR A 84 0.72 4.28 17.34
C THR A 84 0.14 3.75 16.04
N ASN A 85 -0.63 4.57 15.34
CA ASN A 85 -1.14 4.28 14.01
C ASN A 85 -0.38 5.10 12.97
N ALA A 86 -0.12 4.49 11.82
CA ALA A 86 0.53 5.15 10.69
C ALA A 86 -0.51 5.62 9.68
N ILE A 87 -0.25 6.80 9.12
CA ILE A 87 -0.91 7.39 7.98
C ILE A 87 0.16 7.65 6.94
N TYR A 88 -0.13 7.36 5.70
CA TYR A 88 0.78 7.56 4.58
C TYR A 88 0.22 8.66 3.67
N THR A 89 1.04 9.68 3.45
CA THR A 89 0.84 10.63 2.36
C THR A 89 1.65 10.16 1.17
N VAL A 90 1.00 9.90 0.04
CA VAL A 90 1.68 9.52 -1.20
C VAL A 90 1.63 10.68 -2.15
N LYS A 91 2.79 11.19 -2.56
CA LYS A 91 2.91 12.26 -3.54
C LYS A 91 3.38 11.69 -4.87
N PHE A 92 2.55 11.84 -5.89
CA PHE A 92 2.91 11.50 -7.27
C PHE A 92 3.76 12.62 -7.85
N LEU A 93 5.03 12.35 -8.18
CA LEU A 93 5.99 13.40 -8.50
C LEU A 93 5.69 14.11 -9.82
N LYS A 94 5.11 13.39 -10.79
CA LYS A 94 4.81 13.92 -12.12
C LYS A 94 3.84 15.12 -12.10
N ASN A 95 2.80 15.06 -11.27
CA ASN A 95 1.73 16.06 -11.22
C ASN A 95 1.52 16.67 -9.83
N SER A 96 2.35 16.30 -8.85
CA SER A 96 2.28 16.74 -7.45
C SER A 96 0.95 16.46 -6.75
N LYS A 97 0.11 15.57 -7.29
CA LYS A 97 -1.13 15.15 -6.62
C LYS A 97 -0.78 14.26 -5.44
N GLU A 98 -1.62 14.33 -4.41
CA GLU A 98 -1.41 13.61 -3.16
C GLU A 98 -2.62 12.73 -2.81
N LEU A 99 -2.35 11.60 -2.18
CA LEU A 99 -3.36 10.78 -1.51
C LEU A 99 -2.99 10.58 -0.04
N TYR A 100 -4.01 10.38 0.80
CA TYR A 100 -3.85 10.11 2.23
C TYR A 100 -4.49 8.77 2.55
N THR A 101 -3.73 7.83 3.11
CA THR A 101 -4.23 6.47 3.34
C THR A 101 -3.58 5.81 4.56
N ASP A 102 -4.27 4.86 5.17
CA ASP A 102 -3.75 3.97 6.21
C ASP A 102 -3.40 2.57 5.67
N ILE A 103 -3.52 2.37 4.34
CA ILE A 103 -3.13 1.14 3.66
C ILE A 103 -1.63 0.89 3.82
N SER A 104 -1.25 -0.37 4.07
CA SER A 104 0.15 -0.75 4.21
C SER A 104 0.98 -0.37 2.98
N ILE A 105 2.25 0.04 3.17
CA ILE A 105 3.15 0.41 2.06
C ILE A 105 3.21 -0.69 0.99
N LYS A 106 3.24 -1.97 1.40
CA LYS A 106 3.24 -3.12 0.48
C LYS A 106 1.99 -3.18 -0.39
N ASP A 107 0.83 -3.01 0.22
CA ASP A 107 -0.45 -3.04 -0.51
C ASP A 107 -0.64 -1.79 -1.37
N LEU A 108 -0.16 -0.64 -0.91
CA LEU A 108 -0.17 0.60 -1.68
C LEU A 108 0.66 0.43 -2.97
N ILE A 109 1.92 0.01 -2.87
CA ILE A 109 2.80 -0.22 -4.03
C ILE A 109 2.19 -1.27 -4.97
N LYS A 110 1.63 -2.35 -4.41
CA LYS A 110 0.90 -3.37 -5.17
C LYS A 110 -0.26 -2.78 -5.96
N ASN A 111 -1.07 -1.94 -5.32
CA ASN A 111 -2.26 -1.36 -5.94
C ASN A 111 -1.87 -0.33 -7.01
N ILE A 112 -0.83 0.46 -6.79
CA ILE A 112 -0.26 1.38 -7.79
C ILE A 112 0.19 0.62 -9.04
N TYR A 113 0.94 -0.47 -8.84
CA TYR A 113 1.36 -1.34 -9.93
C TYR A 113 0.17 -1.93 -10.70
N LYS A 114 -0.82 -2.48 -9.98
CA LYS A 114 -2.04 -3.05 -10.59
C LYS A 114 -2.87 -2.03 -11.36
N ALA A 115 -2.89 -0.79 -10.90
CA ALA A 115 -3.58 0.29 -11.60
C ALA A 115 -2.89 0.63 -12.93
N GLY A 116 -1.61 0.26 -13.10
CA GLY A 116 -0.84 0.56 -14.31
C GLY A 116 -0.72 2.07 -14.51
N ILE A 117 -0.48 2.80 -13.41
CA ILE A 117 -0.29 4.26 -13.40
C ILE A 117 0.99 4.63 -14.13
N PHE A 118 2.04 3.81 -13.92
CA PHE A 118 3.35 3.99 -14.51
C PHE A 118 3.64 2.85 -15.49
N ASP A 119 4.24 3.17 -16.63
CA ASP A 119 4.84 2.17 -17.51
C ASP A 119 6.29 1.83 -17.11
N SER A 120 6.95 0.95 -17.87
CA SER A 120 8.33 0.54 -17.60
C SER A 120 9.35 1.67 -17.71
N GLU A 121 9.04 2.71 -18.47
CA GLU A 121 9.91 3.88 -18.68
C GLU A 121 9.59 5.03 -17.71
N GLY A 122 8.62 4.85 -16.80
CA GLY A 122 8.18 5.88 -15.86
C GLY A 122 7.25 6.93 -16.45
N SER A 123 6.74 6.73 -17.67
CA SER A 123 5.63 7.53 -18.19
C SER A 123 4.38 7.30 -17.34
N THR A 124 3.57 8.33 -17.21
CA THR A 124 2.46 8.37 -16.25
C THR A 124 1.14 8.66 -16.95
N ASP A 125 0.10 7.91 -16.60
CA ASP A 125 -1.29 8.20 -17.00
C ASP A 125 -2.00 8.99 -15.88
N GLU A 126 -2.17 10.30 -16.08
CA GLU A 126 -2.76 11.19 -15.08
C GLU A 126 -4.20 10.83 -14.73
N LYS A 127 -4.99 10.31 -15.68
CA LYS A 127 -6.38 9.90 -15.39
C LYS A 127 -6.42 8.72 -14.43
N LYS A 128 -5.44 7.81 -14.53
CA LYS A 128 -5.32 6.70 -13.60
C LYS A 128 -4.86 7.15 -12.21
N ILE A 129 -4.05 8.20 -12.12
CA ILE A 129 -3.73 8.83 -10.84
C ILE A 129 -5.03 9.33 -10.18
N ASP A 130 -5.86 10.07 -10.91
CA ASP A 130 -7.11 10.60 -10.36
C ASP A 130 -8.03 9.50 -9.86
N LEU A 131 -8.26 8.48 -10.70
CA LEU A 131 -9.06 7.31 -10.30
C LEU A 131 -8.47 6.56 -9.09
N PHE A 132 -7.14 6.55 -8.95
CA PHE A 132 -6.47 5.92 -7.83
C PHE A 132 -6.64 6.73 -6.55
N ILE A 133 -6.48 8.05 -6.62
CA ILE A 133 -6.69 8.97 -5.51
C ILE A 133 -8.14 8.88 -5.03
N ASP A 134 -9.11 8.97 -5.93
CA ASP A 134 -10.54 8.89 -5.60
C ASP A 134 -10.90 7.58 -4.89
N LYS A 135 -10.22 6.48 -5.23
CA LYS A 135 -10.49 5.16 -4.67
C LYS A 135 -9.83 4.92 -3.32
N TYR A 136 -8.61 5.42 -3.12
CA TYR A 136 -7.75 5.02 -2.00
C TYR A 136 -7.43 6.16 -1.02
N SER A 137 -7.71 7.42 -1.40
CA SER A 137 -7.56 8.55 -0.48
C SER A 137 -8.71 8.56 0.53
N ASN A 138 -8.38 8.88 1.78
CA ASN A 138 -9.32 8.96 2.88
C ASN A 138 -9.12 10.30 3.62
N GLU A 139 -10.06 11.23 3.43
CA GLU A 139 -10.01 12.54 4.07
C GLU A 139 -10.19 12.46 5.61
N ASP A 140 -10.91 11.47 6.13
CA ASP A 140 -11.02 11.28 7.59
C ASP A 140 -9.67 10.94 8.22
N VAL A 141 -8.84 10.19 7.49
CA VAL A 141 -7.48 9.88 7.92
C VAL A 141 -6.62 11.15 7.89
N LYS A 142 -6.72 11.97 6.84
CA LYS A 142 -6.03 13.27 6.78
C LYS A 142 -6.41 14.20 7.94
N LEU A 143 -7.68 14.22 8.36
CA LEU A 143 -8.13 15.04 9.50
C LEU A 143 -7.48 14.62 10.83
N LYS A 144 -7.05 13.36 10.98
CA LYS A 144 -6.31 12.90 12.16
C LYS A 144 -4.90 13.45 12.24
N LEU A 145 -4.34 13.94 11.14
CA LEU A 145 -3.02 14.60 11.12
C LEU A 145 -3.08 16.07 11.56
N LEU A 146 -4.27 16.66 11.61
CA LEU A 146 -4.48 18.07 11.95
C LEU A 146 -4.89 18.28 13.42
N LYS A 147 -5.05 17.20 14.18
CA LYS A 147 -5.40 17.21 15.60
C LYS A 147 -4.18 16.91 16.45
#